data_AF-L2FFJ7-F1
#
_entry.id   AF-L2FFJ7-F1
#
_cell.length_a   1.000
_cell.length_b   1.000
_cell.length_c   1.000
_cell.angle_alpha   90.00
_cell.angle_beta   90.00
_cell.angle_gamma   90.00
#
_symmetry.space_group_name_H-M   'P 1'
#
loop_
_entity.id
_entity.type
_entity.pdbx_description
1 polymer ?
#
loop_
_entity_poly.entity_id
_entity_poly.type
_entity_poly.pdbx_seq_one_letter_code
_entity_poly.pdbx_strand_id
1 'polypeptide(L)'
;MDPAAAQLANAVTERVIIPVKGGIDDWKEQLKSMLQVLQNQPGYLRTRWGPWSEDPQKLELLAGWINAEASEAWKRTRDYADAMAKLAPVLSGQPTSYLLQFKPFAPQAVINSPIVETLSFEGCREPEERMREIVERAKAMPGCNGVASGFSLCRNSSGGGPSSSSSGMASGSASIGGRTFVGVIGWTGVEASRRANKAAYTGGMKTESHHVNFTFPVKGFGGL
;
A
#
# COMPACT_ATOMS: atom_id res chain seq x y z
N MET A 1 -1.60 -7.13 29.43
CA MET A 1 -1.68 -6.92 27.97
C MET A 1 -0.87 -8.00 27.30
N ASP A 2 -1.40 -8.64 26.26
CA ASP A 2 -0.64 -9.56 25.43
C ASP A 2 0.43 -8.74 24.65
N PRO A 3 1.73 -9.01 24.83
CA PRO A 3 2.79 -8.30 24.12
C PRO A 3 2.65 -8.40 22.59
N ALA A 4 2.05 -9.48 22.06
CA ALA A 4 1.77 -9.61 20.63
C ALA A 4 0.67 -8.64 20.16
N ALA A 5 -0.34 -8.38 21.00
CA ALA A 5 -1.40 -7.42 20.69
C ALA A 5 -0.90 -5.96 20.75
N ALA A 6 -0.01 -5.65 21.69
CA ALA A 6 0.62 -4.33 21.79
C ALA A 6 1.55 -4.03 20.59
N GLN A 7 2.23 -5.05 20.06
CA GLN A 7 3.10 -4.92 18.89
C GLN A 7 2.34 -4.61 17.59
N LEU A 8 1.06 -5.01 17.50
CA LEU A 8 0.20 -4.71 16.34
C LEU A 8 -0.44 -3.31 16.39
N ALA A 9 -0.54 -2.69 17.57
CA ALA A 9 -1.18 -1.38 17.72
C ALA A 9 -0.46 -0.27 16.94
N ASN A 10 0.86 -0.36 16.83
CA ASN A 10 1.70 0.59 16.10
C ASN A 10 2.08 0.10 14.70
N ALA A 11 1.66 -1.11 14.34
CA ALA A 11 2.05 -1.70 13.06
C ALA A 11 1.44 -0.94 11.89
N VAL A 12 2.22 -0.80 10.83
CA VAL A 12 1.87 -0.04 9.64
C VAL A 12 1.99 -0.91 8.41
N THR A 13 1.26 -0.53 7.36
CA THR A 13 1.46 -1.08 6.01
C THR A 13 2.03 0.02 5.14
N GLU A 14 3.21 -0.22 4.59
CA GLU A 14 3.74 0.56 3.49
C GLU A 14 3.10 0.08 2.20
N ARG A 15 2.39 0.98 1.51
CA ARG A 15 1.90 0.75 0.15
C ARG A 15 2.90 1.39 -0.80
N VAL A 16 3.41 0.61 -1.74
CA VAL A 16 4.33 1.05 -2.79
C VAL A 16 3.72 0.75 -4.15
N ILE A 17 3.69 1.75 -5.03
CA ILE A 17 3.31 1.60 -6.44
C ILE A 17 4.60 1.68 -7.25
N ILE A 18 4.93 0.61 -7.96
CA ILE A 18 6.19 0.45 -8.70
C ILE A 18 5.86 0.46 -10.20
N PRO A 19 6.18 1.55 -10.92
CA PRO A 19 6.01 1.60 -12.36
C PRO A 19 7.13 0.83 -13.06
N VAL A 20 6.79 -0.18 -13.83
CA VAL A 20 7.74 -1.08 -14.52
C VAL A 20 7.68 -0.92 -16.04
N LYS A 21 8.74 -1.37 -16.72
CA LYS A 21 8.83 -1.50 -18.18
C LYS A 21 8.66 -2.96 -18.57
N GLY A 22 8.14 -3.19 -19.78
CA GLY A 22 8.06 -4.53 -20.36
C GLY A 22 7.03 -5.44 -19.69
N GLY A 23 7.16 -6.74 -19.94
CA GLY A 23 6.37 -7.81 -19.36
C GLY A 23 7.02 -8.40 -18.11
N ILE A 24 6.38 -9.43 -17.54
CA ILE A 24 6.81 -10.07 -16.28
C ILE A 24 8.27 -10.53 -16.34
N ASP A 25 8.70 -11.09 -17.47
CA ASP A 25 10.06 -11.61 -17.63
C ASP A 25 11.14 -10.51 -17.59
N ASP A 26 10.77 -9.26 -17.83
CA ASP A 26 11.69 -8.13 -17.84
C ASP A 26 12.05 -7.63 -16.43
N TRP A 27 11.12 -7.75 -15.45
CA TRP A 27 11.28 -7.17 -14.11
C TRP A 27 11.26 -8.16 -12.95
N LYS A 28 10.80 -9.40 -13.17
CA LYS A 28 10.54 -10.36 -12.08
C LYS A 28 11.79 -10.69 -11.25
N GLU A 29 12.96 -10.83 -11.86
CA GLU A 29 14.18 -11.22 -11.11
C GLU A 29 14.70 -10.07 -10.24
N GLN A 30 14.58 -8.83 -10.71
CA GLN A 30 14.95 -7.63 -9.97
C GLN A 30 13.99 -7.43 -8.79
N LEU A 31 12.68 -7.59 -9.02
CA LEU A 31 11.69 -7.55 -7.95
C LEU A 31 11.97 -8.65 -6.91
N LYS A 32 12.21 -9.89 -7.36
CA LYS A 32 12.53 -11.02 -6.48
C LYS A 32 13.74 -10.70 -5.60
N SER A 33 14.82 -10.18 -6.18
CA SER A 33 16.02 -9.79 -5.43
C SER A 33 15.71 -8.72 -4.38
N MET A 34 14.88 -7.72 -4.69
CA MET A 34 14.49 -6.70 -3.71
C MET A 34 13.67 -7.31 -2.56
N LEU A 35 12.71 -8.18 -2.87
CA LEU A 35 11.86 -8.83 -1.85
C LEU A 35 12.67 -9.72 -0.91
N GLN A 36 13.67 -10.44 -1.43
CA GLN A 36 14.57 -11.26 -0.63
C GLN A 36 15.40 -10.45 0.38
N VAL A 37 15.75 -9.20 0.04
CA VAL A 37 16.46 -8.31 0.96
C VAL A 37 15.48 -7.70 1.96
N LEU A 38 14.28 -7.30 1.51
CA LEU A 38 13.24 -6.70 2.33
C LEU A 38 12.79 -7.63 3.48
N GLN A 39 12.60 -8.91 3.22
CA GLN A 39 12.16 -9.88 4.24
C GLN A 39 13.15 -10.09 5.38
N ASN A 40 14.42 -9.73 5.17
CA ASN A 40 15.49 -9.89 6.16
C ASN A 40 15.67 -8.63 7.02
N GLN A 41 14.84 -7.60 6.82
CA GLN A 41 15.01 -6.32 7.51
C GLN A 41 14.42 -6.34 8.93
N PRO A 42 15.10 -5.73 9.91
CA PRO A 42 14.56 -5.58 11.25
C PRO A 42 13.18 -4.92 11.24
N GLY A 43 12.21 -5.54 11.92
CA GLY A 43 10.84 -5.02 12.02
C GLY A 43 9.95 -5.29 10.82
N TYR A 44 10.44 -6.01 9.80
CA TYR A 44 9.62 -6.58 8.75
C TYR A 44 8.59 -7.56 9.32
N LEU A 45 7.36 -7.50 8.80
CA LEU A 45 6.28 -8.43 9.18
C LEU A 45 5.87 -9.35 8.04
N ARG A 46 5.68 -8.78 6.84
CA ARG A 46 5.21 -9.53 5.66
C ARG A 46 5.26 -8.68 4.40
N THR A 47 5.06 -9.34 3.27
CA THR A 47 4.84 -8.71 1.97
C THR A 47 3.70 -9.37 1.22
N ARG A 48 2.95 -8.57 0.46
CA ARG A 48 2.08 -9.00 -0.63
C ARG A 48 2.31 -8.11 -1.83
N TRP A 49 2.25 -8.65 -3.03
CA TRP A 49 2.43 -7.85 -4.24
C TRP A 49 1.73 -8.48 -5.44
N GLY A 50 1.49 -7.67 -6.47
CA GLY A 50 0.95 -8.12 -7.75
C GLY A 50 0.83 -6.96 -8.74
N PRO A 51 0.70 -7.25 -10.05
CA PRO A 51 0.37 -6.23 -11.03
C PRO A 51 -1.06 -5.73 -10.84
N TRP A 52 -1.32 -4.49 -11.23
CA TRP A 52 -2.69 -4.01 -11.38
C TRP A 52 -3.33 -4.72 -12.56
N SER A 53 -4.61 -5.08 -12.41
CA SER A 53 -5.37 -5.76 -13.45
C SER A 53 -5.69 -4.80 -14.60
N GLU A 54 -5.86 -3.52 -14.30
CA GLU A 54 -6.13 -2.43 -15.24
C GLU A 54 -4.86 -1.93 -15.93
N ASP A 55 -3.70 -2.06 -15.28
CA ASP A 55 -2.42 -1.55 -15.77
C ASP A 55 -1.27 -2.48 -15.34
N PRO A 56 -0.95 -3.51 -16.15
CA PRO A 56 0.11 -4.47 -15.82
C PRO A 56 1.51 -3.86 -15.71
N GLN A 57 1.70 -2.59 -16.11
CA GLN A 57 2.94 -1.85 -15.94
C GLN A 57 3.05 -1.15 -14.58
N LYS A 58 2.06 -1.34 -13.70
CA LYS A 58 2.10 -0.93 -12.30
C LYS A 58 2.01 -2.14 -11.40
N LEU A 59 3.01 -2.30 -10.54
CA LEU A 59 2.97 -3.27 -9.45
C LEU A 59 2.52 -2.56 -8.18
N GLU A 60 1.64 -3.21 -7.43
CA GLU A 60 1.38 -2.84 -6.04
C GLU A 60 2.15 -3.76 -5.12
N LEU A 61 2.82 -3.19 -4.13
CA LEU A 61 3.53 -3.87 -3.06
C LEU A 61 2.98 -3.35 -1.73
N LEU A 62 2.52 -4.26 -0.88
CA LEU A 62 2.17 -4.02 0.51
C LEU A 62 3.24 -4.65 1.40
N ALA A 63 4.02 -3.84 2.11
CA ALA A 63 4.98 -4.29 3.11
C ALA A 63 4.46 -3.96 4.52
N GLY A 64 4.36 -4.96 5.39
CA GLY A 64 4.00 -4.79 6.78
C GLY A 64 5.24 -4.52 7.64
N TRP A 65 5.13 -3.55 8.55
CA TRP A 65 6.19 -3.18 9.48
C TRP A 65 5.64 -3.12 10.91
N ILE A 66 6.47 -3.44 11.90
CA ILE A 66 6.10 -3.33 13.33
C ILE A 66 5.76 -1.88 13.75
N ASN A 67 6.32 -0.89 13.05
CA ASN A 67 6.06 0.54 13.20
C ASN A 67 6.62 1.33 12.00
N ALA A 68 6.37 2.63 11.97
CA ALA A 68 6.86 3.52 10.92
C ALA A 68 8.39 3.67 10.95
N GLU A 69 9.00 3.66 12.14
CA GLU A 69 10.43 3.83 12.34
C GLU A 69 11.24 2.71 11.69
N ALA A 70 10.75 1.46 11.73
CA ALA A 70 11.38 0.32 11.08
C ALA A 70 11.42 0.48 9.54
N SER A 71 10.33 0.94 8.93
CA SER A 71 10.28 1.22 7.49
C SER A 71 11.25 2.34 7.10
N GLU A 72 11.31 3.41 7.89
CA GLU A 72 12.22 4.52 7.63
C GLU A 72 13.69 4.16 7.89
N ALA A 73 13.97 3.28 8.85
CA ALA A 73 15.31 2.74 9.08
C ALA A 73 15.78 1.91 7.88
N TRP A 74 14.91 1.05 7.33
CA TRP A 74 15.19 0.27 6.12
C TRP A 74 15.63 1.16 4.95
N LYS A 75 14.89 2.24 4.68
CA LYS A 75 15.20 3.19 3.57
C LYS A 75 16.55 3.89 3.69
N ARG A 76 17.17 3.89 4.88
CA ARG A 76 18.50 4.49 5.14
C ARG A 76 19.64 3.49 5.01
N THR A 77 19.34 2.21 4.83
CA THR A 77 20.37 1.16 4.71
C THR A 77 21.03 1.19 3.34
N ARG A 78 22.26 0.66 3.28
CA ARG A 78 22.94 0.38 2.01
C ARG A 78 22.18 -0.66 1.19
N ASP A 79 21.63 -1.67 1.86
CA ASP A 79 20.84 -2.74 1.24
C ASP A 79 19.64 -2.20 0.47
N TYR A 80 18.95 -1.17 1.00
CA TYR A 80 17.87 -0.48 0.28
C TYR A 80 18.40 0.23 -0.98
N ALA A 81 19.50 0.97 -0.84
CA ALA A 81 20.12 1.66 -1.99
C ALA A 81 20.54 0.66 -3.08
N ASP A 82 21.17 -0.46 -2.70
CA ASP A 82 21.61 -1.51 -3.61
C ASP A 82 20.41 -2.22 -4.26
N ALA A 83 19.33 -2.48 -3.50
CA ALA A 83 18.09 -3.06 -4.03
C ALA A 83 17.41 -2.13 -5.05
N MET A 84 17.32 -0.83 -4.75
CA MET A 84 16.76 0.16 -5.67
C MET A 84 17.63 0.35 -6.91
N ALA A 85 18.96 0.29 -6.79
CA ALA A 85 19.87 0.34 -7.94
C ALA A 85 19.68 -0.86 -8.88
N LYS A 86 19.43 -2.06 -8.33
CA LYS A 86 19.11 -3.26 -9.13
C LYS A 86 17.75 -3.17 -9.81
N LEU A 87 16.77 -2.51 -9.17
CA LEU A 87 15.43 -2.34 -9.72
C LEU A 87 15.39 -1.23 -10.79
N ALA A 88 16.23 -0.19 -10.67
CA ALA A 88 16.20 0.99 -11.54
C ALA A 88 16.14 0.74 -13.06
N PRO A 89 16.89 -0.24 -13.64
CA PRO A 89 16.85 -0.48 -15.09
C PRO A 89 15.45 -0.86 -15.62
N VAL A 90 14.64 -1.51 -14.79
CA VAL A 90 13.32 -2.03 -15.17
C VAL A 90 12.18 -1.08 -14.82
N LEU A 91 12.47 0.09 -14.25
CA LEU A 91 11.46 1.08 -13.87
C LEU A 91 11.10 2.01 -15.04
N SER A 92 9.81 2.31 -15.19
CA SER A 92 9.29 3.33 -16.11
C SER A 92 9.09 4.69 -15.45
N GLY A 93 9.29 4.79 -14.15
CA GLY A 93 9.22 6.03 -13.37
C GLY A 93 9.69 5.83 -11.93
N GLN A 94 9.53 6.86 -11.09
CA GLN A 94 9.85 6.76 -9.68
C GLN A 94 8.75 5.97 -8.94
N PRO A 95 9.10 4.96 -8.12
CA PRO A 95 8.13 4.31 -7.24
C PRO A 95 7.56 5.30 -6.23
N THR A 96 6.26 5.24 -5.98
CA THR A 96 5.61 6.06 -4.95
C THR A 96 5.34 5.19 -3.73
N SER A 97 5.58 5.71 -2.53
CA SER A 97 5.34 4.99 -1.28
C SER A 97 4.71 5.88 -0.22
N TYR A 98 3.88 5.29 0.62
CA TYR A 98 3.38 5.93 1.84
C TYR A 98 2.93 4.87 2.86
N LEU A 99 3.00 5.25 4.13
CA LEU A 99 2.61 4.40 5.25
C LEU A 99 1.13 4.59 5.57
N LEU A 100 0.44 3.49 5.83
CA LEU A 100 -0.98 3.40 6.17
C LEU A 100 -1.15 2.66 7.48
N GLN A 101 -2.10 3.10 8.30
CA GLN A 101 -2.57 2.32 9.44
C GLN A 101 -3.96 1.75 9.12
N PHE A 102 -3.98 0.55 8.53
CA PHE A 102 -5.22 -0.14 8.25
C PHE A 102 -5.96 -0.49 9.53
N LYS A 103 -7.28 -0.33 9.55
CA LYS A 103 -8.15 -0.96 10.54
C LYS A 103 -9.18 -1.82 9.79
N PRO A 104 -9.28 -3.13 10.12
CA PRO A 104 -8.38 -3.88 11.01
C PRO A 104 -6.96 -4.04 10.45
N PHE A 105 -5.94 -4.01 11.33
CA PHE A 105 -4.60 -4.51 11.02
C PHE A 105 -4.48 -5.93 11.60
N ALA A 106 -4.04 -6.93 10.87
CA ALA A 106 -3.82 -7.03 9.45
C ALA A 106 -5.11 -7.33 8.68
N PRO A 107 -5.30 -6.83 7.44
CA PRO A 107 -6.48 -7.17 6.66
C PRO A 107 -6.34 -8.54 5.99
N GLN A 108 -6.12 -9.62 6.76
CA GLN A 108 -5.84 -10.97 6.24
C GLN A 108 -6.90 -11.47 5.28
N ALA A 109 -8.18 -11.32 5.63
CA ALA A 109 -9.30 -11.70 4.76
C ALA A 109 -9.28 -10.96 3.41
N VAL A 110 -8.85 -9.69 3.43
CA VAL A 110 -8.71 -8.89 2.21
C VAL A 110 -7.54 -9.39 1.38
N ILE A 111 -6.33 -9.45 1.94
CA ILE A 111 -5.12 -9.77 1.17
C ILE A 111 -5.06 -11.24 0.69
N ASN A 112 -5.83 -12.13 1.31
CA ASN A 112 -5.97 -13.52 0.88
C ASN A 112 -7.13 -13.74 -0.09
N SER A 113 -7.87 -12.68 -0.45
CA SER A 113 -8.92 -12.77 -1.45
C SER A 113 -8.34 -12.99 -2.85
N PRO A 114 -9.06 -13.70 -3.75
CA PRO A 114 -8.64 -13.91 -5.14
C PRO A 114 -8.29 -12.62 -5.88
N ILE A 115 -9.03 -11.54 -5.58
CA ILE A 115 -8.70 -10.20 -6.04
C ILE A 115 -8.95 -9.20 -4.92
N VAL A 116 -8.13 -8.16 -4.85
CA VAL A 116 -8.32 -7.01 -3.98
C VAL A 116 -8.58 -5.78 -4.84
N GLU A 117 -9.67 -5.08 -4.60
CA GLU A 117 -9.87 -3.73 -5.11
C GLU A 117 -9.25 -2.74 -4.12
N THR A 118 -8.37 -1.88 -4.61
CA THR A 118 -7.80 -0.78 -3.83
C THR A 118 -8.43 0.53 -4.31
N LEU A 119 -8.92 1.32 -3.35
CA LEU A 119 -9.49 2.64 -3.55
C LEU A 119 -8.55 3.69 -2.98
N SER A 120 -8.11 4.65 -3.78
CA SER A 120 -7.35 5.82 -3.33
C SER A 120 -8.24 7.07 -3.38
N PHE A 121 -8.38 7.76 -2.25
CA PHE A 121 -9.03 9.07 -2.15
C PHE A 121 -7.96 10.11 -1.83
N GLU A 122 -7.36 10.68 -2.88
CA GLU A 122 -6.33 11.70 -2.74
C GLU A 122 -6.89 13.02 -2.22
N GLY A 123 -6.10 13.74 -1.42
CA GLY A 123 -6.52 15.04 -0.91
C GLY A 123 -7.76 14.99 -0.03
N CYS A 124 -8.09 13.81 0.53
CA CYS A 124 -9.31 13.59 1.31
C CYS A 124 -9.31 14.47 2.58
N ARG A 125 -10.44 15.16 2.79
CA ARG A 125 -10.67 16.07 3.92
C ARG A 125 -11.79 15.61 4.85
N GLU A 126 -12.45 14.49 4.49
CA GLU A 126 -13.50 13.91 5.31
C GLU A 126 -12.92 13.32 6.61
N PRO A 127 -13.70 13.28 7.70
CA PRO A 127 -13.30 12.58 8.93
C PRO A 127 -12.99 11.10 8.67
N GLU A 128 -12.03 10.54 9.41
CA GLU A 128 -11.60 9.14 9.22
C GLU A 128 -12.74 8.16 9.45
N GLU A 129 -13.52 8.37 10.49
CA GLU A 129 -14.65 7.55 10.87
C GLU A 129 -15.69 7.53 9.74
N ARG A 130 -15.99 8.69 9.16
CA ARG A 130 -16.90 8.80 8.02
C ARG A 130 -16.38 8.06 6.79
N MET A 131 -15.10 8.23 6.45
CA MET A 131 -14.50 7.52 5.32
C MET A 131 -14.51 6.01 5.53
N ARG A 132 -14.27 5.56 6.76
CA ARG A 132 -14.37 4.14 7.14
C ARG A 132 -15.78 3.63 6.95
N GLU A 133 -16.78 4.30 7.51
CA GLU A 133 -18.19 3.93 7.35
C GLU A 133 -18.60 3.83 5.88
N ILE A 134 -18.13 4.76 5.04
CA ILE A 134 -18.40 4.74 3.60
C ILE A 134 -17.82 3.48 2.96
N VAL A 135 -16.53 3.22 3.12
CA VAL A 135 -15.88 2.05 2.49
C VAL A 135 -16.37 0.73 3.10
N GLU A 136 -16.72 0.70 4.39
CA GLU A 136 -17.26 -0.50 5.05
C GLU A 136 -18.60 -0.97 4.47
N ARG A 137 -19.36 -0.10 3.80
CA ARG A 137 -20.58 -0.51 3.07
C ARG A 137 -20.30 -1.55 1.99
N ALA A 138 -19.06 -1.67 1.52
CA ALA A 138 -18.67 -2.75 0.62
C ALA A 138 -18.89 -4.14 1.23
N LYS A 139 -18.89 -4.29 2.57
CA LYS A 139 -19.21 -5.56 3.25
C LYS A 139 -20.61 -6.07 2.95
N ALA A 140 -21.54 -5.18 2.59
CA ALA A 140 -22.91 -5.56 2.21
C ALA A 140 -23.01 -6.01 0.74
N MET A 141 -21.94 -5.91 -0.05
CA MET A 141 -21.95 -6.27 -1.47
C MET A 141 -21.75 -7.79 -1.64
N PRO A 142 -22.54 -8.46 -2.51
CA PRO A 142 -22.34 -9.88 -2.80
C PRO A 142 -20.93 -10.18 -3.31
N GLY A 143 -20.27 -11.17 -2.69
CA GLY A 143 -18.91 -11.57 -3.04
C GLY A 143 -17.79 -10.75 -2.39
N CYS A 144 -18.11 -9.86 -1.45
CA CYS A 144 -17.13 -9.20 -0.59
C CYS A 144 -16.66 -10.16 0.51
N ASN A 145 -15.35 -10.36 0.63
CA ASN A 145 -14.72 -11.21 1.65
C ASN A 145 -14.24 -10.39 2.87
N GLY A 146 -14.10 -9.08 2.73
CA GLY A 146 -13.61 -8.22 3.79
C GLY A 146 -13.25 -6.82 3.29
N VAL A 147 -13.08 -5.92 4.25
CA VAL A 147 -12.71 -4.53 4.02
C VAL A 147 -11.71 -4.10 5.09
N ALA A 148 -10.71 -3.33 4.69
CA ALA A 148 -9.92 -2.53 5.61
C ALA A 148 -9.59 -1.18 4.99
N SER A 149 -9.33 -0.19 5.82
CA SER A 149 -9.04 1.15 5.33
C SER A 149 -8.19 1.95 6.30
N GLY A 150 -7.65 3.08 5.86
CA GLY A 150 -6.86 3.98 6.71
C GLY A 150 -6.32 5.19 5.97
N PHE A 151 -5.94 6.21 6.74
CA PHE A 151 -5.23 7.37 6.21
C PHE A 151 -3.73 7.10 6.09
N SER A 152 -3.10 7.79 5.13
CA SER A 152 -1.66 7.91 5.07
C SER A 152 -1.14 8.64 6.31
N LEU A 153 -0.01 8.17 6.84
CA LEU A 153 0.66 8.81 7.99
C LEU A 153 1.32 10.14 7.60
N CYS A 154 1.85 10.23 6.38
CA CYS A 154 2.43 11.47 5.86
C CYS A 154 1.36 12.34 5.18
N ARG A 155 1.31 13.63 5.54
CA ARG A 155 0.84 14.71 4.66
C ARG A 155 1.96 14.95 3.65
N ASN A 156 1.74 14.65 2.37
CA ASN A 156 2.68 14.77 1.25
C ASN A 156 3.93 15.64 1.54
N SER A 157 5.03 14.99 1.94
CA SER A 157 6.37 15.51 1.70
C SER A 157 6.75 15.04 0.30
N SER A 158 6.25 15.74 -0.72
CA SER A 158 6.73 15.56 -2.08
C SER A 158 8.20 15.97 -2.14
N GLY A 159 9.08 15.02 -2.45
CA GLY A 159 10.45 15.28 -2.91
C GLY A 159 11.52 14.99 -1.86
N GLY A 160 12.42 14.07 -2.21
CA GLY A 160 13.65 13.84 -1.47
C GLY A 160 14.58 15.06 -1.51
N GLY A 161 15.16 15.36 -0.35
CA GLY A 161 16.26 16.28 -0.15
C GLY A 161 16.54 16.38 1.36
N PRO A 162 17.80 16.37 1.81
CA PRO A 162 18.10 16.50 3.23
C PRO A 162 17.74 17.92 3.65
N SER A 163 16.64 18.07 4.39
CA SER A 163 16.34 19.30 5.10
C SER A 163 17.34 19.42 6.24
N SER A 164 18.39 20.21 5.98
CA SER A 164 19.30 20.73 6.98
C SER A 164 18.48 21.32 8.13
N SER A 165 18.79 20.81 9.32
CA SER A 165 18.38 21.31 10.62
C SER A 165 18.40 22.84 10.70
N SER A 166 17.22 23.44 10.85
CA SER A 166 17.07 24.73 11.51
C SER A 166 15.87 24.67 12.46
N SER A 167 16.20 24.78 13.73
CA SER A 167 15.32 25.10 14.84
C SER A 167 14.56 26.40 14.58
N GLY A 168 13.24 26.41 14.82
CA GLY A 168 12.51 27.65 15.07
C GLY A 168 11.09 27.71 14.50
N MET A 169 10.12 27.83 15.43
CA MET A 169 8.83 28.51 15.26
C MET A 169 7.89 27.99 14.15
N ALA A 170 7.03 27.05 14.53
CA ALA A 170 5.87 26.67 13.73
C ALA A 170 4.82 27.80 13.70
N SER A 171 4.90 28.65 12.67
CA SER A 171 3.79 29.46 12.19
C SER A 171 3.98 29.73 10.69
N GLY A 172 3.01 29.34 9.88
CA GLY A 172 2.89 29.79 8.49
C GLY A 172 2.87 28.69 7.43
N SER A 173 1.65 28.32 7.03
CA SER A 173 1.29 27.65 5.78
C SER A 173 1.63 26.15 5.65
N ALA A 174 0.87 25.33 6.39
CA ALA A 174 0.69 23.93 6.03
C ALA A 174 0.08 23.84 4.62
N SER A 175 0.74 23.11 3.72
CA SER A 175 0.17 22.77 2.41
C SER A 175 -1.25 22.25 2.59
N ILE A 176 -2.21 22.90 1.94
CA ILE A 176 -3.65 22.59 2.01
C ILE A 176 -3.96 21.35 1.13
N GLY A 177 -3.11 20.33 1.18
CA GLY A 177 -3.32 19.02 0.57
C GLY A 177 -3.85 18.05 1.63
N GLY A 178 -5.06 17.52 1.43
CA GLY A 178 -5.60 16.49 2.31
C GLY A 178 -4.73 15.22 2.30
N ARG A 179 -4.88 14.36 3.31
CA ARG A 179 -4.18 13.07 3.36
C ARG A 179 -4.83 12.10 2.37
N THR A 180 -4.09 11.10 1.91
CA THR A 180 -4.68 10.04 1.10
C THR A 180 -5.39 9.07 2.02
N PHE A 181 -6.69 8.86 1.82
CA PHE A 181 -7.41 7.75 2.42
C PHE A 181 -7.37 6.56 1.48
N VAL A 182 -7.06 5.37 1.99
CA VAL A 182 -7.03 4.14 1.21
C VAL A 182 -8.04 3.15 1.77
N GLY A 183 -8.87 2.60 0.89
CA GLY A 183 -9.70 1.43 1.15
C GLY A 183 -9.16 0.22 0.40
N VAL A 184 -9.15 -0.95 1.01
CA VAL A 184 -8.87 -2.23 0.36
C VAL A 184 -10.04 -3.17 0.61
N ILE A 185 -10.56 -3.76 -0.47
CA ILE A 185 -11.75 -4.60 -0.45
C ILE A 185 -11.40 -5.94 -1.10
N GLY A 186 -11.58 -7.01 -0.35
CA GLY A 186 -11.35 -8.36 -0.86
C GLY A 186 -12.59 -8.88 -1.57
N TRP A 187 -12.44 -9.41 -2.78
CA TRP A 187 -13.54 -9.94 -3.57
C TRP A 187 -13.30 -11.39 -3.96
N THR A 188 -14.37 -12.17 -4.10
CA THR A 188 -14.31 -13.56 -4.63
C THR A 188 -13.86 -13.61 -6.09
N GLY A 189 -13.93 -12.50 -6.82
CA GLY A 189 -13.40 -12.33 -8.16
C GLY A 189 -13.68 -10.94 -8.73
N VAL A 190 -13.01 -10.60 -9.84
CA VAL A 190 -13.14 -9.28 -10.50
C VAL A 190 -14.59 -9.01 -10.91
N GLU A 191 -15.30 -10.05 -11.35
CA GLU A 191 -16.70 -9.93 -11.75
C GLU A 191 -17.65 -9.59 -10.59
N ALA A 192 -17.37 -10.05 -9.36
CA ALA A 192 -18.14 -9.66 -8.18
C ALA A 192 -17.94 -8.16 -7.89
N SER A 193 -16.69 -7.71 -7.92
CA SER A 193 -16.35 -6.30 -7.76
C SER A 193 -17.00 -5.40 -8.82
N ARG A 194 -16.98 -5.81 -10.10
CA ARG A 194 -17.58 -5.04 -11.21
C ARG A 194 -19.09 -4.87 -11.09
N ARG A 195 -19.78 -5.89 -10.57
CA ARG A 195 -21.24 -5.83 -10.35
C ARG A 195 -21.62 -5.05 -9.09
N ALA A 196 -20.68 -4.83 -8.16
CA ALA A 196 -20.97 -4.13 -6.92
C ALA A 196 -21.30 -2.65 -7.19
N ASN A 197 -22.23 -2.10 -6.41
CA ASN A 197 -22.58 -0.69 -6.49
C ASN A 197 -21.46 0.17 -5.90
N LYS A 198 -20.49 0.58 -6.75
CA LYS A 198 -19.34 1.40 -6.36
C LYS A 198 -19.75 2.65 -5.60
N ALA A 199 -20.77 3.37 -6.09
CA ALA A 199 -21.22 4.62 -5.49
C ALA A 199 -21.66 4.44 -4.03
N ALA A 200 -22.18 3.27 -3.65
CA ALA A 200 -22.59 2.99 -2.28
C ALA A 200 -21.41 3.02 -1.29
N TYR A 201 -20.23 2.56 -1.71
CA TYR A 201 -19.04 2.44 -0.86
C TYR A 201 -17.88 3.38 -1.23
N THR A 202 -18.07 4.23 -2.24
CA THR A 202 -17.22 5.40 -2.50
C THR A 202 -17.90 6.70 -2.10
N GLY A 203 -19.19 6.67 -1.74
CA GLY A 203 -19.98 7.86 -1.40
C GLY A 203 -20.13 8.85 -2.57
N GLY A 204 -19.91 8.39 -3.81
CA GLY A 204 -19.88 9.25 -5.00
C GLY A 204 -18.66 10.16 -5.10
N MET A 205 -17.66 10.01 -4.21
CA MET A 205 -16.43 10.80 -4.25
C MET A 205 -15.54 10.39 -5.42
N LYS A 206 -14.74 11.33 -5.93
CA LYS A 206 -13.68 11.02 -6.89
C LYS A 206 -12.67 10.10 -6.21
N THR A 207 -12.41 8.96 -6.84
CA THR A 207 -11.49 7.93 -6.33
C THR A 207 -10.78 7.26 -7.49
N GLU A 208 -9.51 6.93 -7.29
CA GLU A 208 -8.81 5.95 -8.13
C GLU A 208 -9.18 4.55 -7.62
N SER A 209 -9.55 3.65 -8.54
CA SER A 209 -9.83 2.25 -8.23
C SER A 209 -9.10 1.35 -9.22
N HIS A 210 -8.47 0.31 -8.69
CA HIS A 210 -7.81 -0.74 -9.46
C HIS A 210 -7.82 -2.05 -8.66
N HIS A 211 -7.57 -3.14 -9.36
CA HIS A 211 -7.59 -4.48 -8.81
C HIS A 211 -6.20 -5.10 -8.80
N VAL A 212 -5.84 -5.76 -7.71
CA VAL A 212 -4.57 -6.47 -7.57
C VAL A 212 -4.84 -7.91 -7.17
N ASN A 213 -4.21 -8.85 -7.87
CA ASN A 213 -4.13 -10.22 -7.41
C ASN A 213 -2.86 -10.41 -6.58
N PHE A 214 -2.96 -10.40 -5.25
CA PHE A 214 -1.81 -10.60 -4.38
C PHE A 214 -1.31 -12.06 -4.31
N THR A 215 -2.02 -12.97 -4.98
CA THR A 215 -1.62 -14.38 -5.20
C THR A 215 -1.07 -14.59 -6.61
N PHE A 216 -0.66 -13.51 -7.29
CA PHE A 216 -0.21 -13.53 -8.68
C PHE A 216 0.85 -14.61 -8.91
N PRO A 217 0.56 -15.65 -9.73
CA PRO A 217 1.44 -16.78 -9.87
C PRO A 217 2.62 -16.43 -10.77
N VAL A 218 3.77 -16.14 -10.17
CA VAL A 218 5.03 -15.97 -10.92
C VAL A 218 5.93 -17.17 -10.69
N LYS A 219 6.23 -17.88 -11.79
CA LYS A 219 7.17 -19.00 -11.76
C LYS A 219 8.53 -18.53 -11.20
N GLY A 220 9.04 -19.23 -10.20
CA GLY A 220 10.31 -18.90 -9.54
C GLY A 220 10.18 -18.06 -8.27
N PHE A 221 8.97 -17.65 -7.86
CA PHE A 221 8.70 -16.98 -6.58
C PHE A 221 8.25 -17.93 -5.45
N GLY A 222 8.22 -19.25 -5.71
CA GLY A 222 7.96 -20.23 -4.65
C GLY A 222 9.06 -20.18 -3.59
N GLY A 223 8.69 -19.89 -2.34
CA GLY A 223 9.61 -19.77 -1.20
C GLY A 223 9.87 -18.35 -0.70
N LEU A 224 9.18 -17.34 -1.25
CA LEU A 224 9.04 -15.99 -0.70
C LEU A 224 7.71 -15.82 0.06
#